data_AF-A0AAN7LFR5-F1
#
_entry.id   AF-A0AAN7LFR5-F1
#
_cell.length_a   1.000
_cell.length_b   1.000
_cell.length_c   1.000
_cell.angle_alpha   90.00
_cell.angle_beta   90.00
_cell.angle_gamma   90.00
#
_symmetry.space_group_name_H-M   'P 1'
#
loop_
_entity.id
_entity.type
_entity.pdbx_description
1 polymer ?
#
loop_
_entity_poly.entity_id
_entity_poly.type
_entity_poly.pdbx_seq_one_letter_code
_entity_poly.pdbx_strand_id
1 'polypeptide(L)' 'MANPAIESLVESIKSKVRALKKKTKGGAGAGAGTSKPYMKMAKSSSVKVEIRSRKVRKLIDKTLKAADNPGKRSIS' A
#
# COMPACT_ATOMS: atom_id res chain seq x y z
N MET A 1 49.67 5.11 20.75
CA MET A 1 49.43 3.82 20.10
C MET A 1 47.97 3.46 20.32
N ALA A 2 47.19 3.24 19.26
CA ALA A 2 45.81 2.81 19.41
C ALA A 2 45.78 1.41 20.06
N ASN A 3 44.89 1.20 21.02
CA ASN A 3 44.82 -0.08 21.72
C ASN A 3 44.20 -1.12 20.77
N PRO A 4 44.93 -2.17 20.37
CA PRO A 4 44.45 -3.17 19.40
C PRO A 4 43.17 -3.87 19.85
N ALA A 5 42.90 -3.94 21.17
CA ALA A 5 41.65 -4.48 21.69
C ALA A 5 40.44 -3.61 21.30
N ILE A 6 40.60 -2.27 21.31
CA ILE A 6 39.52 -1.33 20.96
C ILE A 6 39.19 -1.42 19.46
N GLU A 7 40.21 -1.55 18.61
CA GLU A 7 40.02 -1.68 17.17
C GLU A 7 39.23 -2.95 16.79
N SER A 8 39.58 -4.08 17.41
CA SER A 8 38.87 -5.34 17.20
C SER A 8 37.40 -5.27 17.64
N LEU A 9 37.12 -4.57 18.75
CA LEU A 9 35.76 -4.39 19.25
C LEU A 9 34.92 -3.52 18.31
N VAL A 10 35.46 -2.39 17.86
CA VAL A 10 34.77 -1.48 16.93
C VAL A 10 34.47 -2.17 15.60
N GLU A 11 35.38 -3.01 15.10
CA GLU A 11 35.16 -3.76 13.86
C GLU A 11 34.08 -4.85 14.03
N SER A 12 34.02 -5.51 15.18
CA SER A 12 32.95 -6.45 15.52
C SER A 12 31.57 -5.80 15.62
N ILE A 13 31.50 -4.57 16.14
CA ILE A 13 30.26 -3.79 16.22
C ILE A 13 29.81 -3.38 14.81
N LYS A 14 30.74 -2.87 14.00
CA LYS A 14 30.47 -2.42 12.63
C LYS A 14 29.96 -3.56 11.74
N SER A 15 30.54 -4.76 11.86
CA SER A 15 30.11 -5.94 11.09
C SER A 15 28.71 -6.41 11.50
N LYS A 16 28.40 -6.44 12.81
CA LYS A 16 27.05 -6.77 13.32
C LYS A 16 25.99 -5.77 12.81
N VAL A 17 26.26 -4.47 12.86
CA VAL A 17 25.33 -3.43 12.36
C VAL A 17 25.08 -3.57 10.86
N ARG A 18 26.10 -3.85 10.05
CA ARG A 18 25.96 -4.09 8.60
C ARG A 18 25.12 -5.34 8.31
N ALA A 19 25.34 -6.43 9.06
CA ALA A 19 24.57 -7.66 8.91
C ALA A 19 23.08 -7.45 9.23
N LEU A 20 22.77 -6.68 10.28
CA LEU A 20 21.39 -6.33 10.64
C LEU A 20 20.72 -5.46 9.56
N LYS A 21 21.43 -4.49 8.98
CA LYS A 21 20.94 -3.66 7.87
C LYS A 21 20.68 -4.46 6.59
N LYS A 22 21.47 -5.51 6.34
CA LYS A 22 21.26 -6.43 5.21
C LYS A 22 20.06 -7.36 5.43
N LYS A 23 19.82 -7.80 6.67
CA LYS A 23 18.62 -8.59 7.03
C LYS A 23 17.32 -7.79 6.98
N THR A 24 17.36 -6.48 7.20
CA THR A 24 16.17 -5.60 7.01
C THR A 24 15.93 -5.25 5.54
N LYS A 25 16.98 -5.25 4.69
CA LYS A 25 16.82 -5.11 3.22
C LYS A 25 16.59 -6.42 2.47
N GLY A 26 16.88 -7.57 3.09
CA GLY A 26 16.72 -8.92 2.53
C GLY A 26 15.85 -9.85 3.38
N GLY A 27 15.06 -9.28 4.28
CA GLY A 27 14.16 -10.01 5.18
C GLY A 27 12.82 -10.22 4.51
N ALA A 28 12.61 -11.46 4.06
CA ALA A 28 11.33 -11.98 3.66
C ALA A 28 10.27 -11.80 4.75
N GLY A 29 9.44 -10.75 4.61
CA GLY A 29 8.00 -10.99 4.69
C GLY A 29 7.64 -11.90 3.51
N ALA A 30 6.95 -13.00 3.80
CA ALA A 30 6.66 -14.08 2.85
C ALA A 30 6.22 -13.58 1.46
N GLY A 31 6.99 -13.97 0.42
CA GLY A 31 6.52 -13.96 -0.97
C GLY A 31 7.14 -12.94 -1.93
N ALA A 32 8.47 -12.83 -2.01
CA ALA A 32 9.15 -12.06 -3.05
C ALA A 32 10.02 -12.98 -3.92
N GLY A 33 9.38 -13.73 -4.82
CA GLY A 33 10.03 -14.66 -5.75
C GLY A 33 9.39 -14.70 -7.14
N THR A 34 8.66 -13.65 -7.50
CA THR A 34 8.32 -13.22 -8.87
C THR A 34 7.44 -12.00 -8.65
N SER A 35 7.90 -10.82 -9.03
CA SER A 35 6.97 -9.71 -9.24
C SER A 35 6.10 -10.11 -10.44
N LYS A 36 5.06 -10.90 -10.19
CA LYS A 36 4.01 -11.09 -11.18
C LYS A 36 3.50 -9.68 -11.44
N PRO A 37 3.58 -9.17 -12.69
CA PRO A 37 3.00 -7.87 -12.98
C PRO A 37 1.56 -7.93 -12.47
N TYR A 38 1.18 -6.96 -11.64
CA TYR A 38 -0.17 -6.87 -11.12
C TYR A 38 -1.12 -6.91 -12.30
N MET A 39 -1.76 -8.06 -12.52
CA MET A 39 -2.83 -8.16 -13.49
C MET A 39 -3.95 -7.31 -12.92
N LYS A 40 -4.20 -6.15 -13.54
CA LYS A 40 -5.38 -5.36 -13.26
C LYS A 40 -6.59 -6.23 -13.56
N MET A 41 -7.11 -6.90 -12.53
CA MET A 41 -8.34 -7.66 -12.64
C MET A 41 -9.45 -6.66 -12.92
N ALA A 42 -10.23 -6.91 -13.97
CA ALA A 42 -11.53 -6.26 -14.06
C ALA A 42 -12.32 -6.61 -12.79
N LYS A 43 -13.09 -5.66 -12.27
CA LYS A 43 -13.97 -5.93 -11.11
C LYS A 43 -14.79 -7.19 -11.41
N SER A 44 -14.77 -8.15 -10.50
CA SER A 44 -15.53 -9.40 -10.67
C SER A 44 -17.02 -9.09 -10.82
N SER A 45 -17.76 -9.98 -11.46
CA SER A 45 -19.23 -9.90 -11.54
C SER A 45 -19.87 -9.79 -10.15
N SER A 46 -19.29 -10.42 -9.13
CA SER A 46 -19.66 -10.31 -7.73
C SER A 46 -19.41 -8.92 -7.11
N VAL A 47 -18.50 -8.11 -7.65
CA VAL A 47 -18.29 -6.70 -7.27
C VAL A 47 -19.20 -5.76 -8.07
N LYS A 48 -19.68 -6.18 -9.25
CA LYS A 48 -20.69 -5.45 -10.05
C LYS A 48 -22.10 -5.82 -9.59
N VAL A 49 -22.56 -5.23 -8.50
CA VAL A 49 -23.98 -5.31 -8.11
C VAL A 49 -24.81 -4.40 -9.01
N GLU A 50 -25.71 -5.00 -9.80
CA GLU A 50 -26.70 -4.25 -10.59
C GLU A 50 -27.69 -3.53 -9.66
N ILE A 51 -27.88 -2.23 -9.87
CA ILE A 51 -28.78 -1.45 -9.04
C ILE A 51 -30.21 -1.59 -9.54
N ARG A 52 -30.93 -2.55 -8.95
CA ARG A 52 -32.33 -2.84 -9.30
C ARG A 52 -33.31 -1.81 -8.74
N SER A 53 -33.02 -1.24 -7.56
CA SER A 53 -33.94 -0.30 -6.89
C SER A 53 -34.01 1.05 -7.61
N ARG A 54 -35.24 1.53 -7.88
CA ARG A 54 -35.47 2.87 -8.44
C ARG A 54 -35.02 3.99 -7.50
N LYS A 55 -35.20 3.81 -6.18
CA LYS A 55 -34.79 4.80 -5.17
C LYS A 55 -33.27 5.00 -5.16
N VAL A 56 -32.52 3.89 -5.25
CA VAL A 56 -31.05 3.91 -5.24
C VAL A 56 -30.50 4.56 -6.51
N ARG A 57 -31.05 4.26 -7.69
CA ARG A 57 -30.69 4.93 -8.94
C ARG A 57 -30.85 6.45 -8.84
N LYS A 58 -32.02 6.91 -8.36
CA LYS A 58 -32.28 8.34 -8.13
C LYS A 58 -31.28 8.98 -7.16
N LEU A 59 -30.89 8.28 -6.10
CA LEU A 59 -29.91 8.78 -5.13
C LEU A 59 -28.53 8.97 -5.78
N ILE A 60 -28.09 7.99 -6.56
CA ILE A 60 -26.81 8.05 -7.28
C ILE A 60 -26.81 9.19 -8.31
N ASP A 61 -27.87 9.32 -9.09
CA ASP A 61 -27.98 10.40 -10.09
C ASP A 61 -27.94 11.78 -9.43
N LYS A 62 -28.60 11.94 -8.28
CA LYS A 62 -28.54 13.18 -7.48
C LYS A 62 -27.12 13.47 -7.00
N THR A 63 -26.44 12.46 -6.46
CA THR A 63 -25.07 12.60 -5.96
C THR A 63 -24.08 12.92 -7.09
N LEU A 64 -24.23 12.29 -8.26
CA LEU A 64 -23.38 12.52 -9.42
C LEU A 64 -23.52 13.97 -9.93
N LYS A 65 -24.76 14.45 -10.10
CA LYS A 65 -25.04 15.84 -10.49
C LYS A 65 -24.49 16.87 -9.49
N ALA A 66 -24.55 16.57 -8.20
CA ALA A 66 -24.01 17.44 -7.15
C ALA A 66 -22.47 17.50 -7.18
N ALA A 67 -21.81 16.37 -7.47
CA ALA A 67 -20.36 16.31 -7.61
C ALA A 67 -19.85 17.10 -8.82
N ASP A 68 -20.59 17.08 -9.94
CA ASP A 68 -20.24 17.83 -11.15
C ASP A 68 -20.40 19.35 -10.99
N ASN A 69 -21.16 19.80 -9.98
CA ASN A 69 -21.42 21.22 -9.72
C ASN A 69 -20.89 21.64 -8.33
N PRO A 70 -19.56 21.67 -8.13
CA PRO A 70 -18.97 22.08 -6.86
C PRO A 70 -19.36 23.54 -6.55
N GLY A 71 -20.15 23.76 -5.49
CA GLY A 71 -20.53 25.10 -5.03
C GLY A 71 -22.02 25.29 -4.71
N LYS A 72 -22.91 24.43 -5.21
CA LYS A 72 -24.35 24.45 -4.87
C LYS A 72 -24.70 23.22 -4.05
N ARG A 73 -24.46 23.29 -2.73
CA ARG A 73 -24.68 22.19 -1.79
C ARG A 73 -26.05 22.31 -1.13
N SER A 74 -27.11 21.83 -1.77
CA SER A 74 -28.25 21.34 -1.00
C SER A 74 -28.78 20.06 -1.62
N ILE A 75 -28.58 18.96 -0.90
CA ILE A 75 -29.29 17.71 -1.12
C ILE A 75 -30.27 17.61 0.04
N SER A 76 -31.40 18.31 -0.08
CA SER A 76 -32.58 18.13 0.78
C SER A 76 -33.60 17.27 0.07
#